data_AF-A0A7X9P179-F1
#
_entry.id   AF-A0A7X9P179-F1
#
_cell.length_a   1.000
_cell.length_b   1.000
_cell.length_c   1.000
_cell.angle_alpha   90.00
_cell.angle_beta   90.00
_cell.angle_gamma   90.00
#
_symmetry.space_group_name_H-M   'P 1'
#
loop_
_entity.id
_entity.type
_entity.pdbx_description
1 polymer ?
#
loop_
_entity_poly.entity_id
_entity_poly.type
_entity_poly.pdbx_seq_one_letter_code
_entity_poly.pdbx_strand_id
1 'polypeptide(L)'
;MNLFIIIYTYSLLVGKIALREIGFFEHVNLLGNVIVFLLILIIYFDLPLKYKIALTLIGFLSTSTGSFLITLTSFLPIRQINVRTFFFYFLVSVFSFFCFYLLLLTFNPILHNKVFGIFNVFQELSFNEFLSEVRRGSSVQEINKSVTSSLVWRVYAWCKYYIYFLDKSSLCSMIFGHGVMNFKLVWDGIMPHNDFILILFDFGLIIFGLFIYTVFKIVWISCKKKNLVILFILLLFILRLFTENVIYSYYTFQIFILIFAIIKTSYEKENFMYNCNVPFGSK
;
A
#
# COMPACT_ATOMS: atom_id res chain seq x y z
N MET A 1 -10.86 18.04 -17.98
CA MET A 1 -9.49 18.51 -17.69
C MET A 1 -9.48 19.94 -17.14
N ASN A 2 -10.09 20.93 -17.82
CA ASN A 2 -10.08 22.33 -17.36
C ASN A 2 -10.81 22.58 -16.02
N LEU A 3 -11.96 21.93 -15.79
CA LEU A 3 -12.70 22.05 -14.52
C LEU A 3 -11.92 21.47 -13.33
N PHE A 4 -11.17 20.39 -13.55
CA PHE A 4 -10.32 19.77 -12.53
C PHE A 4 -9.20 20.71 -12.11
N ILE A 5 -8.50 21.31 -13.08
CA ILE A 5 -7.43 22.29 -12.80
C ILE A 5 -7.99 23.49 -12.03
N ILE A 6 -9.17 24.01 -12.43
CA ILE A 6 -9.80 25.15 -11.75
C ILE A 6 -10.18 24.81 -10.30
N ILE A 7 -10.84 23.67 -10.06
CA ILE A 7 -11.23 23.22 -8.70
C ILE A 7 -9.99 22.95 -7.85
N TYR A 8 -8.97 22.33 -8.44
CA TYR A 8 -7.72 21.99 -7.77
C TYR A 8 -6.93 23.25 -7.37
N THR A 9 -6.76 24.21 -8.30
CA THR A 9 -6.09 25.49 -8.05
C THR A 9 -6.86 26.33 -7.02
N TYR A 10 -8.19 26.38 -7.11
CA TYR A 10 -9.01 27.06 -6.11
C TYR A 10 -8.87 26.43 -4.72
N SER A 11 -8.89 25.09 -4.62
CA SER A 11 -8.68 24.40 -3.35
C SER A 11 -7.26 24.57 -2.78
N LEU A 12 -6.25 24.69 -3.65
CA LEU A 12 -4.88 25.05 -3.27
C LEU A 12 -4.82 26.46 -2.65
N LEU A 13 -5.42 27.44 -3.31
CA LEU A 13 -5.44 28.84 -2.86
C LEU A 13 -6.23 29.03 -1.56
N VAL A 14 -7.30 28.26 -1.36
CA VAL A 14 -8.21 28.41 -0.21
C VAL A 14 -7.88 27.45 0.95
N GLY A 15 -6.88 26.57 0.79
CA GLY A 15 -6.46 25.62 1.83
C GLY A 15 -7.51 24.56 2.23
N LYS A 16 -8.61 24.44 1.48
CA LYS A 16 -9.71 23.51 1.77
C LYS A 16 -9.46 22.14 1.15
N ILE A 17 -8.68 21.31 1.85
CA ILE A 17 -8.31 19.94 1.43
C ILE A 17 -9.53 19.06 1.15
N ALA A 18 -10.63 19.22 1.90
CA ALA A 18 -11.88 18.46 1.70
C ALA A 18 -12.54 18.68 0.33
N LEU A 19 -12.29 19.81 -0.35
CA LEU A 19 -12.79 20.05 -1.71
C LEU A 19 -11.94 19.36 -2.79
N ARG A 20 -10.80 18.77 -2.41
CA ARG A 20 -9.91 17.96 -3.28
C ARG A 20 -10.30 16.49 -3.29
N GLU A 21 -11.09 16.05 -2.30
CA GLU A 21 -11.74 14.75 -2.29
C GLU A 21 -12.87 14.78 -3.33
N ILE A 22 -12.48 14.81 -4.61
CA ILE A 22 -13.38 14.56 -5.73
C ILE A 22 -13.95 13.18 -5.47
N GLY A 23 -15.28 13.04 -5.51
CA GLY A 23 -16.06 11.83 -5.22
C GLY A 23 -15.80 10.61 -6.11
N PHE A 24 -14.61 10.51 -6.68
CA PHE A 24 -14.06 9.39 -7.41
C PHE A 24 -12.84 8.87 -6.65
N PHE A 25 -13.08 8.04 -5.63
CA PHE A 25 -12.03 7.29 -4.90
C PHE A 25 -11.03 6.59 -5.85
N GLU A 26 -11.45 6.25 -7.08
CA GLU A 26 -10.58 5.66 -8.11
C GLU A 26 -9.49 6.60 -8.66
N HIS A 27 -9.74 7.92 -8.75
CA HIS A 27 -8.80 8.85 -9.40
C HIS A 27 -7.63 9.27 -8.50
N VAL A 28 -7.84 9.36 -7.19
CA VAL A 28 -6.75 9.63 -6.23
C VAL A 28 -5.80 8.43 -6.17
N ASN A 29 -6.35 7.21 -6.19
CA ASN A 29 -5.56 5.98 -6.22
C ASN A 29 -4.81 5.79 -7.56
N LEU A 30 -5.42 6.20 -8.68
CA LEU A 30 -4.78 6.27 -10.00
C LEU A 30 -3.52 7.15 -9.98
N LEU A 31 -3.66 8.40 -9.52
CA LEU A 31 -2.54 9.34 -9.48
C LEU A 31 -1.43 8.80 -8.57
N GLY A 32 -1.81 8.24 -7.42
CA GLY A 32 -0.88 7.52 -6.56
C GLY A 32 -0.12 6.41 -7.30
N ASN A 33 -0.80 5.62 -8.13
CA ASN A 33 -0.19 4.51 -8.88
C ASN A 33 0.85 5.00 -9.88
N VAL A 34 0.54 6.08 -10.60
CA VAL A 34 1.50 6.74 -11.48
C VAL A 34 2.70 7.25 -10.68
N ILE A 35 2.48 7.81 -9.49
CA ILE A 35 3.57 8.28 -8.62
C ILE A 35 4.50 7.14 -8.21
N VAL A 36 3.96 5.98 -7.80
CA VAL A 36 4.80 4.83 -7.46
C VAL A 36 5.48 4.22 -8.68
N PHE A 37 4.84 4.22 -9.84
CA PHE A 37 5.47 3.84 -11.09
C PHE A 37 6.70 4.73 -11.38
N LEU A 38 6.53 6.05 -11.31
CA LEU A 38 7.64 6.99 -11.50
C LEU A 38 8.72 6.82 -10.42
N LEU A 39 8.33 6.52 -9.18
CA LEU A 39 9.27 6.24 -8.10
C LEU A 39 10.16 5.04 -8.41
N ILE A 40 9.57 3.95 -8.88
CA ILE A 40 10.30 2.73 -9.26
C ILE A 40 11.36 3.05 -10.30
N LEU A 41 11.00 3.83 -11.33
CA LEU A 41 11.94 4.26 -12.37
C LEU A 41 13.06 5.15 -11.79
N ILE A 42 12.72 6.12 -10.95
CA ILE A 42 13.69 7.02 -10.30
C ILE A 42 14.69 6.23 -9.46
N ILE A 43 14.22 5.26 -8.66
CA ILE A 43 15.07 4.43 -7.81
C ILE A 43 15.90 3.47 -8.64
N TYR A 44 15.30 2.80 -9.64
CA TYR A 44 15.97 1.79 -10.45
C TYR A 44 17.09 2.39 -11.31
N PHE A 45 16.82 3.51 -11.99
CA PHE A 45 17.78 4.20 -12.84
C PHE A 45 18.66 5.21 -12.11
N ASP A 46 18.45 5.41 -10.80
CA ASP A 46 19.17 6.38 -9.96
C ASP A 46 19.13 7.81 -10.54
N LEU A 47 17.91 8.28 -10.81
CA LEU A 47 17.70 9.57 -11.47
C LEU A 47 18.10 10.77 -10.58
N PRO A 48 18.52 11.91 -11.17
CA PRO A 48 18.98 13.09 -10.44
C PRO A 48 18.00 13.67 -9.42
N LEU A 49 18.54 14.41 -8.43
CA LEU A 49 17.80 15.02 -7.31
C LEU A 49 16.54 15.81 -7.74
N LYS A 50 16.61 16.54 -8.86
CA LYS A 50 15.47 17.31 -9.39
C LYS A 50 14.21 16.46 -9.63
N TYR A 51 14.37 15.21 -10.07
CA TYR A 51 13.25 14.30 -10.31
C TYR A 51 12.68 13.75 -9.01
N LYS A 52 13.54 13.49 -8.01
CA LYS A 52 13.14 13.05 -6.66
C LYS A 52 12.29 14.12 -5.97
N ILE A 53 12.74 15.38 -6.04
CA ILE A 53 12.01 16.54 -5.51
C ILE A 53 10.67 16.71 -6.24
N ALA A 54 10.68 16.72 -7.58
CA ALA A 54 9.46 16.86 -8.37
C ALA A 54 8.43 15.76 -8.05
N LEU A 55 8.87 14.51 -7.96
CA LEU A 55 7.99 13.40 -7.63
C LEU A 55 7.40 13.53 -6.21
N THR A 56 8.20 13.96 -5.24
CA THR A 56 7.74 14.17 -3.86
C THR A 56 6.71 15.29 -3.77
N LEU A 57 6.90 16.38 -4.53
CA LEU A 57 5.92 17.46 -4.63
C LEU A 57 4.62 16.97 -5.27
N ILE A 58 4.69 16.20 -6.36
CA ILE A 58 3.51 15.58 -6.98
C ILE A 58 2.82 14.62 -6.00
N GLY A 59 3.60 13.83 -5.24
CA GLY A 59 3.13 12.97 -4.16
C GLY A 59 2.33 13.72 -3.10
N PHE A 60 2.89 14.81 -2.56
CA PHE A 60 2.23 15.68 -1.60
C PHE A 60 0.94 16.29 -2.15
N LEU A 61 0.99 16.74 -3.39
CA LEU A 61 -0.13 17.35 -4.11
C LEU A 61 -1.25 16.34 -4.43
N SER A 62 -0.94 15.05 -4.51
CA SER A 62 -1.91 14.00 -4.87
C SER A 62 -2.95 13.70 -3.79
N THR A 63 -2.81 14.22 -2.57
CA THR A 63 -3.65 13.91 -1.40
C THR A 63 -3.67 12.45 -0.93
N SER A 64 -2.98 11.53 -1.64
CA SER A 64 -2.73 10.17 -1.17
C SER A 64 -1.55 10.16 -0.21
N THR A 65 -1.85 9.99 1.08
CA THR A 65 -0.85 9.91 2.15
C THR A 65 0.14 8.78 1.90
N GLY A 66 -0.33 7.61 1.45
CA GLY A 66 0.55 6.48 1.14
C GLY A 66 1.53 6.80 0.01
N SER A 67 1.04 7.43 -1.06
CA SER A 67 1.89 7.80 -2.21
C SER A 67 2.94 8.83 -1.84
N PHE A 68 2.56 9.87 -1.08
CA PHE A 68 3.52 10.87 -0.58
C PHE A 68 4.62 10.23 0.28
N LEU A 69 4.24 9.44 1.30
CA LEU A 69 5.20 8.79 2.19
C LEU A 69 6.18 7.90 1.41
N ILE A 70 5.67 7.17 0.42
CA ILE A 70 6.49 6.31 -0.43
C ILE A 70 7.44 7.15 -1.30
N THR A 71 7.07 8.32 -1.81
CA THR A 71 8.00 9.16 -2.59
C THR A 71 9.21 9.68 -1.81
N LEU A 72 9.07 9.90 -0.50
CA LEU A 72 10.18 10.31 0.37
C LEU A 72 11.30 9.26 0.41
N THR A 73 10.99 8.01 0.07
CA THR A 73 11.99 6.95 0.03
C THR A 73 12.95 7.04 -1.16
N SER A 74 12.65 7.86 -2.18
CA SER A 74 13.56 8.12 -3.30
C SER A 74 14.89 8.76 -2.88
N PHE A 75 14.92 9.41 -1.71
CA PHE A 75 16.11 10.05 -1.16
C PHE A 75 17.01 9.08 -0.38
N LEU A 76 16.56 7.85 -0.12
CA LEU A 76 17.37 6.86 0.59
C LEU A 76 18.46 6.32 -0.35
N PRO A 77 19.74 6.26 0.07
CA PRO A 77 20.82 5.70 -0.73
C PRO A 77 20.79 4.16 -0.68
N ILE A 78 19.74 3.56 -1.27
CA ILE A 78 19.40 2.12 -1.14
C ILE A 78 20.56 1.20 -1.51
N ARG A 79 21.38 1.57 -2.51
CA ARG A 79 22.53 0.79 -2.96
C ARG A 79 23.69 0.74 -1.94
N GLN A 80 23.70 1.63 -0.96
CA GLN A 80 24.76 1.78 0.05
C GLN A 80 24.28 1.38 1.46
N ILE A 81 23.07 0.82 1.59
CA ILE A 81 22.53 0.41 2.88
C ILE A 81 23.23 -0.88 3.33
N ASN A 82 24.01 -0.78 4.41
CA ASN A 82 24.46 -1.92 5.20
C ASN A 82 23.54 -2.12 6.43
N VAL A 83 23.71 -3.22 7.17
CA VAL A 83 22.86 -3.55 8.34
C VAL A 83 22.86 -2.44 9.39
N ARG A 84 24.03 -1.81 9.63
CA ARG A 84 24.16 -0.71 10.60
C ARG A 84 23.37 0.52 10.14
N THR A 85 23.51 0.90 8.87
CA THR A 85 22.77 2.02 8.27
C THR A 85 21.27 1.74 8.23
N PHE A 86 20.87 0.50 7.94
CA PHE A 86 19.46 0.08 8.02
C PHE A 86 18.90 0.25 9.43
N PHE A 87 19.61 -0.24 10.45
CA PHE A 87 19.17 -0.13 11.85
C PHE A 87 19.10 1.34 12.29
N PHE A 88 20.05 2.17 11.85
CA PHE A 88 20.01 3.61 12.08
C PHE A 88 18.76 4.24 11.45
N TYR A 89 18.48 3.99 10.16
CA TYR A 89 17.28 4.51 9.51
C TYR A 89 15.99 4.00 10.13
N PHE A 90 15.97 2.75 10.59
CA PHE A 90 14.84 2.20 11.34
C PHE A 90 14.60 2.98 12.64
N LEU A 91 15.63 3.19 13.45
CA LEU A 91 15.52 3.99 14.69
C LEU A 91 15.09 5.43 14.42
N VAL A 92 15.66 6.08 13.40
CA VAL A 92 15.24 7.43 12.98
C VAL A 92 13.78 7.44 12.53
N SER A 93 13.30 6.40 11.86
CA SER A 93 11.91 6.28 11.43
C SER A 93 10.96 6.10 12.61
N VAL A 94 11.33 5.27 13.59
CA VAL A 94 10.56 5.10 14.84
C VAL A 94 10.50 6.40 15.64
N PHE A 95 11.64 7.10 15.77
CA PHE A 95 11.70 8.39 16.45
C PHE A 95 10.86 9.45 15.72
N SER A 96 11.00 9.55 14.39
CA SER A 96 10.22 10.48 13.57
C SER A 96 8.72 10.18 13.63
N PHE A 97 8.33 8.90 13.67
CA PHE A 97 6.94 8.49 13.87
C PHE A 97 6.38 8.99 15.21
N PHE A 98 7.15 8.85 16.29
CA PHE A 98 6.75 9.34 17.61
C PHE A 98 6.67 10.87 17.66
N CYS A 99 7.64 11.57 17.10
CA CYS A 99 7.58 13.03 16.98
C CYS A 99 6.36 13.48 16.16
N PHE A 100 6.07 12.81 15.05
CA PHE A 100 4.92 13.11 14.20
C PHE A 100 3.59 12.84 14.91
N TYR A 101 3.50 11.76 15.69
CA TYR A 101 2.37 11.48 16.56
C TYR A 101 2.11 12.64 17.53
N LEU A 102 3.13 13.05 18.30
CA LEU A 102 3.00 14.15 19.26
C LEU A 102 2.65 15.47 18.57
N LEU A 103 3.31 15.79 17.45
CA LEU A 103 3.04 17.01 16.69
C LEU A 103 1.58 17.06 16.20
N LEU A 104 1.07 15.97 15.62
CA LEU A 104 -0.31 15.94 15.16
C LEU A 104 -1.30 16.02 16.31
N LEU A 105 -1.01 15.34 17.42
CA LEU A 105 -1.86 15.39 18.62
C LEU A 105 -2.02 16.83 19.13
N THR A 106 -0.94 17.62 19.10
CA THR A 106 -0.95 19.01 19.58
C THR A 106 -1.52 20.00 18.54
N PHE A 107 -1.11 19.91 17.28
CA PHE A 107 -1.38 20.96 16.28
C PHE A 107 -2.54 20.65 15.32
N ASN A 108 -2.90 19.38 15.12
CA ASN A 108 -4.02 19.01 14.24
C ASN A 108 -4.71 17.72 14.74
N PRO A 109 -5.54 17.81 15.79
CA PRO A 109 -6.20 16.65 16.40
C PRO A 109 -7.11 15.88 15.43
N ILE A 110 -7.69 16.57 14.44
CA ILE A 110 -8.52 15.94 13.41
C ILE A 110 -7.66 15.02 12.53
N LEU A 111 -6.52 15.51 12.05
CA LEU A 111 -5.59 14.71 11.25
C LEU A 111 -4.94 13.60 12.09
N HIS A 112 -4.64 13.89 13.37
CA HIS A 112 -4.19 12.88 14.33
C HIS A 112 -5.17 11.71 14.40
N ASN A 113 -6.46 11.96 14.62
CA ASN A 113 -7.47 10.90 14.71
C ASN A 113 -7.65 10.16 13.37
N LYS A 114 -7.48 10.84 12.23
CA LYS A 114 -7.50 10.18 10.91
C LYS A 114 -6.34 9.18 10.74
N VAL A 115 -5.14 9.51 11.21
CA VAL A 115 -3.93 8.68 11.03
C VAL A 115 -3.78 7.65 12.15
N PHE A 116 -3.95 8.06 13.40
CA PHE A 116 -3.65 7.29 14.61
C PHE A 116 -4.89 6.80 15.36
N GLY A 117 -6.10 7.04 14.85
CA GLY A 117 -7.35 6.71 15.53
C GLY A 117 -7.50 5.25 15.94
N ILE A 118 -6.78 4.31 15.31
CA ILE A 118 -6.74 2.90 15.75
C ILE A 118 -6.28 2.74 17.20
N PHE A 119 -5.31 3.56 17.64
CA PHE A 119 -4.78 3.49 18.99
C PHE A 119 -5.81 4.00 19.98
N ASN A 120 -6.58 5.04 19.62
CA ASN A 120 -7.67 5.54 20.44
C ASN A 120 -8.78 4.49 20.58
N VAL A 121 -9.14 3.79 19.49
CA VAL A 121 -10.13 2.70 19.55
C VAL A 121 -9.71 1.63 20.55
N PHE A 122 -8.44 1.20 20.52
CA PHE A 122 -7.96 0.16 21.45
C PHE A 122 -7.60 0.67 22.85
N GLN A 123 -7.61 1.99 23.08
CA GLN A 123 -7.58 2.57 24.41
C GLN A 123 -8.97 2.58 25.05
N GLU A 124 -10.02 2.84 24.25
CA GLU A 124 -11.41 2.94 24.72
C GLU A 124 -12.13 1.58 24.77
N LEU A 125 -11.80 0.66 23.86
CA LEU A 125 -12.42 -0.65 23.71
C LEU A 125 -11.35 -1.74 23.70
N SER A 126 -11.54 -2.79 24.51
CA SER A 126 -10.73 -3.99 24.38
C SER A 126 -10.98 -4.66 23.02
N PHE A 127 -10.01 -5.45 22.54
CA PHE A 127 -10.16 -6.17 21.27
C PHE A 127 -11.37 -7.14 21.27
N ASN A 128 -11.72 -7.72 22.43
CA ASN A 128 -12.87 -8.60 22.54
C ASN A 128 -14.20 -7.85 22.44
N GLU A 129 -14.29 -6.64 23.01
CA GLU A 129 -15.46 -5.77 22.85
C GLU A 129 -15.57 -5.27 21.41
N PHE A 130 -14.45 -4.93 20.77
CA PHE A 130 -14.43 -4.61 19.35
C PHE A 130 -14.98 -5.77 18.51
N LEU A 131 -14.53 -7.00 18.77
CA LEU A 131 -15.03 -8.18 18.06
C LEU A 131 -16.51 -8.47 18.32
N SER A 132 -17.02 -8.25 19.54
CA SER A 132 -18.43 -8.46 19.84
C SER A 132 -19.31 -7.44 19.11
N GLU A 133 -18.89 -6.19 19.01
CA GLU A 133 -19.57 -5.17 18.20
C GLU A 133 -19.57 -5.51 16.71
N VAL A 134 -18.43 -5.99 16.16
CA VAL A 134 -18.38 -6.46 14.77
C VAL A 134 -19.35 -7.62 14.54
N ARG A 135 -19.44 -8.57 15.48
CA ARG A 135 -20.39 -9.71 15.40
C ARG A 135 -21.85 -9.27 15.43
N ARG A 136 -22.16 -8.20 16.20
CA ARG A 136 -23.50 -7.60 16.25
C ARG A 136 -23.88 -6.89 14.95
N GLY A 137 -22.92 -6.64 14.06
CA GLY A 137 -23.14 -5.91 12.81
C GLY A 137 -23.05 -4.40 12.96
N SER A 138 -22.56 -3.90 14.11
CA SER A 138 -22.35 -2.47 14.33
C SER A 138 -21.43 -1.90 13.24
N SER A 139 -21.80 -0.73 12.71
CA SER A 139 -20.97 0.01 11.77
C SER A 139 -19.72 0.58 12.46
N VAL A 140 -18.67 0.89 11.69
CA VAL A 140 -17.43 1.49 12.25
C VAL A 140 -17.74 2.79 13.00
N GLN A 141 -18.69 3.59 12.50
CA GLN A 141 -19.11 4.84 13.13
C GLN A 141 -19.89 4.62 14.43
N GLU A 142 -20.59 3.50 14.59
CA GLU A 142 -21.26 3.13 15.84
C GLU A 142 -20.26 2.62 16.87
N ILE A 143 -19.24 1.87 16.43
CA ILE A 143 -18.14 1.40 17.29
C ILE A 143 -17.35 2.58 17.85
N ASN A 144 -17.07 3.59 17.01
CA ASN A 144 -16.48 4.85 17.49
C ASN A 144 -16.84 6.02 16.56
N LYS A 145 -17.69 6.93 17.06
CA LYS A 145 -18.18 8.11 16.31
C LYS A 145 -17.08 9.07 15.86
N SER A 146 -15.91 9.03 16.50
CA SER A 146 -14.78 9.92 16.19
C SER A 146 -13.84 9.39 15.12
N VAL A 147 -14.11 8.18 14.58
CA VAL A 147 -13.11 7.43 13.82
C VAL A 147 -13.40 7.41 12.33
N THR A 148 -12.58 8.18 11.59
CA THR A 148 -12.49 8.16 10.13
C THR A 148 -11.20 7.48 9.63
N SER A 149 -10.52 6.73 10.50
CA SER A 149 -9.20 6.17 10.17
C SER A 149 -9.31 4.98 9.23
N SER A 150 -8.59 5.03 8.09
CA SER A 150 -8.51 3.92 7.14
C SER A 150 -7.99 2.63 7.78
N LEU A 151 -7.11 2.73 8.78
CA LEU A 151 -6.57 1.57 9.48
C LEU A 151 -7.62 0.86 10.33
N VAL A 152 -8.54 1.60 10.98
CA VAL A 152 -9.68 1.02 11.71
C VAL A 152 -10.61 0.31 10.74
N TRP A 153 -10.92 0.92 9.60
CA TRP A 153 -11.70 0.28 8.54
C TRP A 153 -11.08 -1.03 8.05
N ARG A 154 -9.74 -1.10 7.93
CA ARG A 154 -9.02 -2.33 7.54
C ARG A 154 -9.13 -3.43 8.60
N VAL A 155 -8.96 -3.08 9.88
CA VAL A 155 -9.09 -4.04 10.99
C VAL A 155 -10.52 -4.53 11.09
N TYR A 156 -11.50 -3.62 11.06
CA TYR A 156 -12.92 -3.95 11.01
C TYR A 156 -13.26 -4.90 9.86
N ALA A 157 -12.78 -4.61 8.65
CA ALA A 157 -13.01 -5.45 7.48
C ALA A 157 -12.44 -6.87 7.67
N TRP A 158 -11.23 -7.01 8.24
CA TRP A 158 -10.63 -8.31 8.56
C TRP A 158 -11.45 -9.06 9.60
N CYS A 159 -11.88 -8.40 10.67
CA CYS A 159 -12.72 -9.02 11.69
C CYS A 159 -14.05 -9.51 11.10
N LYS A 160 -14.73 -8.67 10.30
CA LYS A 160 -16.01 -9.02 9.67
C LYS A 160 -15.85 -10.18 8.69
N TYR A 161 -14.78 -10.18 7.89
CA TYR A 161 -14.43 -11.32 7.02
C TYR A 161 -14.16 -12.59 7.83
N TYR A 162 -13.37 -12.51 8.89
CA TYR A 162 -13.01 -13.66 9.72
C TYR A 162 -14.25 -14.29 10.39
N ILE A 163 -15.15 -13.47 10.91
CA ILE A 163 -16.43 -13.93 11.48
C ILE A 163 -17.27 -14.61 10.40
N TYR A 164 -17.44 -13.97 9.24
CA TYR A 164 -18.17 -14.58 8.12
C TYR A 164 -17.54 -15.90 7.66
N PHE A 165 -16.22 -15.96 7.60
CA PHE A 165 -15.45 -17.13 7.23
C PHE A 165 -15.71 -18.31 8.17
N LEU A 166 -15.72 -18.07 9.49
CA LEU A 166 -15.98 -19.12 10.48
C LEU A 166 -17.45 -19.54 10.53
N ASP A 167 -18.37 -18.58 10.47
CA ASP A 167 -19.76 -18.82 10.84
C ASP A 167 -20.66 -19.15 9.63
N LYS A 168 -20.27 -18.73 8.41
CA LYS A 168 -21.18 -18.74 7.24
C LYS A 168 -20.56 -19.28 5.95
N SER A 169 -19.24 -19.26 5.79
CA SER A 169 -18.61 -19.65 4.53
C SER A 169 -18.58 -21.17 4.36
N SER A 170 -18.97 -21.66 3.17
CA SER A 170 -18.75 -23.06 2.80
C SER A 170 -17.27 -23.31 2.49
N LEU A 171 -16.80 -24.56 2.69
CA LEU A 171 -15.43 -24.94 2.35
C LEU A 171 -15.12 -24.72 0.85
N CYS A 172 -16.11 -24.93 -0.02
CA CYS A 172 -15.98 -24.67 -1.45
C CYS A 172 -15.75 -23.17 -1.73
N SER A 173 -16.57 -22.31 -1.13
CA SER A 173 -16.44 -20.85 -1.25
C SER A 173 -15.15 -20.32 -0.63
N MET A 174 -14.60 -20.99 0.38
CA MET A 174 -13.28 -20.66 0.93
C MET A 174 -12.15 -20.95 -0.06
N ILE A 175 -12.20 -22.10 -0.73
CA ILE A 175 -11.14 -22.56 -1.63
C ILE A 175 -11.15 -21.77 -2.94
N PHE A 176 -12.34 -21.58 -3.53
CA PHE A 176 -12.52 -21.01 -4.87
C PHE A 176 -13.02 -19.57 -4.88
N GLY A 177 -13.41 -19.03 -3.72
CA GLY A 177 -13.96 -17.69 -3.58
C GLY A 177 -15.47 -17.66 -3.80
N HIS A 178 -16.01 -16.47 -3.61
CA HIS A 178 -17.43 -16.17 -3.78
C HIS A 178 -17.74 -15.55 -5.13
N GLY A 179 -16.73 -15.17 -5.92
CA GLY A 179 -16.91 -14.44 -7.18
C GLY A 179 -16.95 -12.92 -7.00
N VAL A 180 -16.57 -12.20 -8.06
CA VAL A 180 -16.40 -10.74 -8.06
C VAL A 180 -17.69 -10.01 -7.67
N MET A 181 -17.57 -8.95 -6.86
CA MET A 181 -18.67 -8.10 -6.37
C MET A 181 -19.59 -8.74 -5.31
N ASN A 182 -19.28 -9.95 -4.82
CA ASN A 182 -20.08 -10.59 -3.77
C ASN A 182 -19.74 -10.09 -2.35
N PHE A 183 -18.85 -9.10 -2.22
CA PHE A 183 -18.58 -8.41 -0.95
C PHE A 183 -19.86 -7.86 -0.29
N LYS A 184 -20.94 -7.63 -1.06
CA LYS A 184 -22.24 -7.22 -0.52
C LYS A 184 -22.80 -8.20 0.52
N LEU A 185 -22.43 -9.49 0.45
CA LEU A 185 -22.86 -10.54 1.39
C LEU A 185 -22.32 -10.35 2.80
N VAL A 186 -21.19 -9.64 2.94
CA VAL A 186 -20.47 -9.51 4.21
C VAL A 186 -20.45 -8.06 4.69
N TRP A 187 -20.35 -7.10 3.78
CA TRP A 187 -20.17 -5.69 4.11
C TRP A 187 -21.36 -4.79 3.72
N ASP A 188 -22.55 -5.38 3.54
CA ASP A 188 -23.81 -4.64 3.36
C ASP A 188 -23.76 -3.61 2.21
N GLY A 189 -23.02 -3.95 1.15
CA GLY A 189 -22.86 -3.09 -0.03
C GLY A 189 -21.67 -2.14 0.00
N ILE A 190 -20.96 -2.01 1.13
CA ILE A 190 -19.75 -1.21 1.25
C ILE A 190 -18.55 -2.08 0.91
N MET A 191 -17.76 -1.71 -0.10
CA MET A 191 -16.57 -2.47 -0.43
C MET A 191 -15.56 -2.38 0.72
N PRO A 192 -15.04 -3.52 1.25
CA PRO A 192 -14.05 -3.47 2.30
C PRO A 192 -12.82 -2.69 1.83
N HIS A 193 -12.37 -1.76 2.67
CA HIS A 193 -11.18 -0.96 2.42
C HIS A 193 -9.90 -1.80 2.63
N ASN A 194 -9.84 -2.98 2.02
CA ASN A 194 -8.71 -3.89 2.08
C ASN A 194 -8.74 -4.86 0.90
N ASP A 195 -7.77 -4.73 0.02
CA ASP A 195 -7.71 -5.54 -1.18
C ASP A 195 -7.35 -7.00 -0.96
N PHE A 196 -6.54 -7.32 0.05
CA PHE A 196 -6.18 -8.70 0.33
C PHE A 196 -7.41 -9.50 0.72
N ILE A 197 -8.31 -8.88 1.46
CA ILE A 197 -9.62 -9.44 1.80
C ILE A 197 -10.45 -9.63 0.54
N LEU A 198 -10.47 -8.65 -0.38
CA LEU A 198 -11.22 -8.79 -1.62
C LEU A 198 -10.69 -9.91 -2.51
N ILE A 199 -9.37 -10.04 -2.69
CA ILE A 199 -8.77 -11.14 -3.46
C ILE A 199 -9.16 -12.47 -2.83
N LEU A 200 -8.99 -12.57 -1.50
CA LEU A 200 -9.27 -13.79 -0.77
C LEU A 200 -10.76 -14.14 -0.78
N PHE A 201 -11.65 -13.16 -0.69
CA PHE A 201 -13.10 -13.33 -0.70
C PHE A 201 -13.61 -13.70 -2.10
N ASP A 202 -13.19 -12.96 -3.13
CA ASP A 202 -13.71 -13.13 -4.50
C ASP A 202 -13.08 -14.34 -5.22
N PHE A 203 -11.79 -14.63 -4.99
CA PHE A 203 -11.04 -15.67 -5.70
C PHE A 203 -10.57 -16.84 -4.84
N GLY A 204 -10.77 -16.77 -3.52
CA GLY A 204 -10.50 -17.87 -2.60
C GLY A 204 -9.02 -18.09 -2.28
N LEU A 205 -8.78 -19.11 -1.45
CA LEU A 205 -7.46 -19.45 -0.94
C LEU A 205 -6.47 -19.88 -2.02
N ILE A 206 -6.93 -20.49 -3.13
CA ILE A 206 -6.02 -20.92 -4.21
C ILE A 206 -5.37 -19.72 -4.87
N ILE A 207 -6.18 -18.76 -5.33
CA ILE A 207 -5.65 -17.58 -6.03
C ILE A 207 -4.89 -16.68 -5.07
N PHE A 208 -5.39 -16.50 -3.84
CA PHE A 208 -4.66 -15.79 -2.81
C PHE A 208 -3.30 -16.46 -2.51
N GLY A 209 -3.26 -17.79 -2.42
CA GLY A 209 -2.03 -18.56 -2.24
C GLY A 209 -1.05 -18.39 -3.40
N LEU A 210 -1.53 -18.38 -4.65
CA LEU A 210 -0.71 -18.10 -5.83
C LEU A 210 -0.14 -16.67 -5.83
N PHE A 211 -0.94 -15.70 -5.38
CA PHE A 211 -0.48 -14.32 -5.20
C PHE A 211 0.64 -14.25 -4.14
N ILE A 212 0.43 -14.84 -2.96
CA ILE A 212 1.43 -14.89 -1.88
C ILE A 212 2.69 -15.62 -2.35
N TYR A 213 2.54 -16.75 -3.03
CA TYR A 213 3.65 -17.51 -3.60
C TYR A 213 4.45 -16.68 -4.61
N THR A 214 3.77 -15.93 -5.48
CA THR A 214 4.42 -15.03 -6.45
C THR A 214 5.23 -13.96 -5.73
N VAL A 215 4.64 -13.26 -4.76
CA VAL A 215 5.34 -12.25 -3.95
C VAL A 215 6.55 -12.85 -3.25
N PHE A 216 6.39 -14.02 -2.62
CA PHE A 216 7.48 -14.75 -1.96
C PHE A 216 8.61 -15.12 -2.93
N LYS A 217 8.27 -15.69 -4.10
CA LYS A 217 9.23 -16.07 -5.13
C LYS A 217 10.02 -14.86 -5.63
N ILE A 218 9.36 -13.73 -5.79
CA ILE A 218 10.01 -12.48 -6.20
C ILE A 218 11.00 -12.01 -5.11
N VAL A 219 10.60 -12.02 -3.84
CA VAL A 219 11.49 -11.68 -2.71
C VAL A 219 12.68 -12.64 -2.65
N TRP A 220 12.43 -13.95 -2.76
CA TRP A 220 13.46 -14.98 -2.75
C TRP A 220 14.51 -14.79 -3.85
N ILE A 221 14.06 -14.57 -5.09
CA ILE A 221 14.95 -14.31 -6.23
C ILE A 221 15.78 -13.05 -5.98
N SER A 222 15.15 -11.98 -5.48
CA SER A 222 15.81 -10.70 -5.20
C SER A 222 16.89 -10.84 -4.12
N CYS A 223 16.61 -11.58 -3.06
CA CYS A 223 17.57 -11.90 -2.00
C CYS A 223 18.74 -12.73 -2.52
N LYS A 224 18.47 -13.81 -3.28
CA LYS A 224 19.52 -14.67 -3.85
C LYS A 224 20.47 -13.90 -4.78
N LYS A 225 19.94 -12.93 -5.52
CA LYS A 225 20.70 -12.06 -6.43
C LYS A 225 21.32 -10.84 -5.77
N LYS A 226 21.12 -10.65 -4.47
CA LYS A 226 21.56 -9.45 -3.72
C LYS A 226 21.09 -8.14 -4.38
N ASN A 227 19.95 -8.17 -5.09
CA ASN A 227 19.40 -7.00 -5.76
C ASN A 227 18.55 -6.19 -4.77
N LEU A 228 19.24 -5.39 -3.94
CA LEU A 228 18.65 -4.58 -2.88
C LEU A 228 17.62 -3.58 -3.41
N VAL A 229 17.78 -3.10 -4.65
CA VAL A 229 16.87 -2.15 -5.28
C VAL A 229 15.49 -2.77 -5.51
N ILE A 230 15.46 -3.99 -6.05
CA ILE A 230 14.20 -4.71 -6.31
C ILE A 230 13.53 -5.10 -5.00
N LEU A 231 14.30 -5.56 -4.02
CA LEU A 231 13.78 -5.85 -2.67
C LEU A 231 13.14 -4.61 -2.04
N PHE A 232 13.77 -3.45 -2.19
CA PHE A 232 13.24 -2.18 -1.70
C PHE A 232 11.95 -1.78 -2.40
N ILE A 233 11.90 -1.88 -3.74
CA ILE A 233 10.69 -1.62 -4.54
C ILE A 233 9.53 -2.51 -4.09
N LEU A 234 9.77 -3.80 -3.86
CA LEU A 234 8.76 -4.74 -3.37
C LEU A 234 8.26 -4.36 -1.97
N LEU A 235 9.16 -3.95 -1.09
CA LEU A 235 8.79 -3.52 0.26
C LEU A 235 7.89 -2.28 0.22
N LEU A 236 8.22 -1.28 -0.59
CA LEU A 236 7.38 -0.09 -0.79
C LEU A 236 6.02 -0.45 -1.36
N PHE A 237 5.99 -1.38 -2.30
CA PHE A 237 4.75 -1.84 -2.91
C PHE A 237 3.87 -2.61 -1.91
N ILE A 238 4.45 -3.53 -1.11
CA ILE A 238 3.73 -4.22 -0.03
C ILE A 238 3.19 -3.21 0.98
N LEU A 239 4.02 -2.27 1.44
CA LEU A 239 3.61 -1.20 2.35
C LEU A 239 2.46 -0.38 1.77
N ARG A 240 2.47 -0.12 0.46
CA ARG A 240 1.36 0.54 -0.22
C ARG A 240 0.09 -0.28 -0.18
N LEU A 241 0.14 -1.56 -0.50
CA LEU A 241 -1.04 -2.43 -0.45
C LEU A 241 -1.64 -2.51 0.98
N PHE A 242 -0.78 -2.43 2.01
CA PHE A 242 -1.22 -2.36 3.39
C PHE A 242 -1.82 -1.02 3.80
N THR A 243 -1.59 0.06 3.06
CA THR A 243 -1.99 1.43 3.44
C THR A 243 -3.03 2.06 2.50
N GLU A 244 -3.11 1.63 1.24
CA GLU A 244 -4.03 2.12 0.22
C GLU A 244 -4.89 0.98 -0.36
N ASN A 245 -6.03 1.31 -0.99
CA ASN A 245 -6.91 0.33 -1.65
C ASN A 245 -6.70 0.39 -3.16
N VAL A 246 -5.97 -0.57 -3.71
CA VAL A 246 -5.37 -0.48 -5.02
C VAL A 246 -5.45 -1.78 -5.84
N ILE A 247 -5.66 -2.98 -5.26
CA ILE A 247 -5.51 -4.23 -6.04
C ILE A 247 -6.68 -4.48 -7.00
N TYR A 248 -7.88 -3.99 -6.73
CA TYR A 248 -8.95 -3.94 -7.74
C TYR A 248 -8.74 -2.88 -8.82
N SER A 249 -7.67 -2.10 -8.74
CA SER A 249 -7.31 -1.17 -9.80
C SER A 249 -6.38 -1.87 -10.80
N TYR A 250 -6.79 -1.87 -12.06
CA TYR A 250 -5.99 -2.30 -13.23
C TYR A 250 -4.52 -1.84 -13.16
N TYR A 251 -4.26 -0.70 -12.54
CA TYR A 251 -2.95 -0.07 -12.37
C TYR A 251 -2.01 -0.83 -11.41
N THR A 252 -2.51 -1.48 -10.38
CA THR A 252 -1.68 -2.33 -9.49
C THR A 252 -1.19 -3.57 -10.22
N PHE A 253 -2.03 -4.13 -11.09
CA PHE A 253 -1.64 -5.24 -11.95
C PHE A 253 -0.57 -4.81 -12.97
N GLN A 254 -0.68 -3.59 -13.52
CA GLN A 254 0.38 -3.02 -14.37
C GLN A 254 1.71 -2.85 -13.62
N ILE A 255 1.68 -2.40 -12.35
CA ILE A 255 2.88 -2.31 -11.51
C ILE A 255 3.48 -3.71 -11.27
N PHE A 256 2.65 -4.73 -11.02
CA PHE A 256 3.11 -6.11 -10.89
C PHE A 256 3.80 -6.63 -12.16
N ILE A 257 3.18 -6.43 -13.32
CA ILE A 257 3.76 -6.82 -14.62
C ILE A 257 5.10 -6.12 -14.82
N LEU A 258 5.19 -4.83 -14.50
CA LEU A 258 6.42 -4.07 -14.64
C LEU A 258 7.53 -4.58 -13.71
N ILE A 259 7.24 -4.78 -12.42
CA ILE A 259 8.22 -5.32 -11.47
C ILE A 259 8.72 -6.68 -11.97
N PHE A 260 7.81 -7.53 -12.44
CA PHE A 260 8.17 -8.82 -13.02
C PHE A 260 9.01 -8.69 -14.28
N ALA A 261 8.67 -7.77 -15.18
CA ALA A 261 9.42 -7.48 -16.39
C ALA A 261 10.83 -6.98 -16.06
N ILE A 262 10.97 -6.03 -15.12
CA ILE A 262 12.27 -5.51 -14.67
C ILE A 262 13.13 -6.64 -14.09
N ILE A 263 12.54 -7.53 -13.28
CA ILE A 263 13.25 -8.68 -12.70
C ILE A 263 13.70 -9.65 -13.80
N LYS A 264 12.80 -9.97 -14.73
CA LYS A 264 13.11 -10.86 -15.86
C LYS A 264 14.21 -10.29 -16.74
N THR A 265 14.13 -9.01 -17.12
CA THR A 265 15.17 -8.33 -17.92
C THR A 265 16.49 -8.24 -17.17
N SER A 266 16.46 -7.99 -15.85
CA SER A 266 17.67 -8.03 -15.02
C SER A 266 18.32 -9.41 -15.03
N TYR A 267 17.50 -10.47 -14.98
CA TYR A 267 17.96 -11.87 -15.04
C TYR A 267 18.59 -12.22 -16.40
N GLU A 268 17.95 -11.81 -17.50
CA GLU A 268 18.45 -12.07 -18.86
C GLU A 268 19.76 -11.31 -19.12
N LYS A 269 19.89 -10.07 -18.64
CA LYS A 269 21.11 -9.27 -18.81
C LYS A 269 22.30 -9.84 -18.04
N GLU A 270 22.11 -10.32 -16.81
CA GLU A 270 23.18 -10.99 -16.05
C GLU A 270 23.64 -12.29 -16.73
N ASN A 271 22.71 -13.11 -17.21
CA ASN A 271 23.05 -14.37 -17.90
C ASN A 271 23.74 -14.12 -19.24
N PHE A 272 23.32 -13.09 -19.99
CA PHE A 272 24.00 -12.69 -21.21
C PHE A 272 25.44 -12.25 -20.94
N MET A 273 25.65 -11.39 -19.94
CA MET A 273 27.00 -10.93 -19.56
C MET A 273 27.88 -12.08 -19.04
N TYR A 274 27.31 -13.06 -18.31
CA TYR A 274 28.04 -14.25 -17.88
C TYR A 274 28.46 -15.13 -19.08
N ASN A 275 27.55 -15.36 -20.03
CA ASN A 275 27.83 -16.16 -21.22
C ASN A 275 28.82 -15.50 -22.20
N CYS A 276 28.83 -14.16 -22.28
CA CYS A 276 29.81 -13.42 -23.07
C CYS A 276 31.20 -13.33 -22.41
N ASN A 277 31.28 -13.51 -21.10
CA ASN A 277 32.53 -13.50 -20.33
C ASN A 277 33.13 -14.89 -20.10
N VAL A 278 32.52 -15.96 -20.64
CA VAL A 278 33.21 -17.25 -20.76
C VAL A 278 34.27 -17.06 -21.84
N PRO A 279 35.58 -17.11 -21.52
CA PRO A 279 36.59 -17.06 -22.55
C PRO A 279 36.31 -18.25 -23.47
N PHE A 280 36.27 -18.00 -24.77
CA PHE A 280 36.33 -19.06 -25.77
C PHE A 280 37.59 -19.87 -25.49
N GLY A 281 37.42 -20.93 -24.70
CA GLY A 281 38.44 -21.95 -24.50
C GLY A 281 38.68 -22.58 -25.84
N SER A 282 39.82 -22.22 -26.42
CA SER A 282 40.50 -22.88 -27.52
C SER A 282 40.32 -24.40 -27.42
N LYS A 283 39.59 -24.96 -28.38
CA LYS A 283 39.84 -26.33 -28.83
C LYS A 283 40.94 -26.29 -29.88
#